data_AF-A0A0A3A3A5-F1
#
_entry.id   AF-A0A0A3A3A5-F1
#
_cell.length_a   1.000
_cell.length_b   1.000
_cell.length_c   1.000
_cell.angle_alpha   90.00
_cell.angle_beta   90.00
_cell.angle_gamma   90.00
#
_symmetry.space_group_name_H-M   'P 1'
#
loop_
_entity.id
_entity.type
_entity.pdbx_description
1 polymer ?
#
loop_
_entity_poly.entity_id
_entity_poly.type
_entity_poly.pdbx_seq_one_letter_code
_entity_poly.pdbx_strand_id
1 'polypeptide(L)'
;MLRKFYYCFFLYSLPLMTYAVASAATTQQPFPQNTLEQRKIDAQQQQRQQQQQSNRQADFTHYREVNVDTATGSAQPFPEESPCFPISNIYFTTFSPQQRAIDQLTAADLNTEFDWALWTIYRAKDLTLPHCFGAQGINELIKRLQNAIIAKGYVTTRVLAQPQDLRQGRLVLTVIPGKLRQIVVRDHSEIAKVHKGTVWF
;
A
#
# COMPACT_ATOMS: atom_id res chain seq x y z
N MET A 1 -6.94 -36.02 -46.83
CA MET A 1 -7.51 -34.80 -47.45
C MET A 1 -6.57 -33.63 -47.15
N LEU A 2 -5.48 -33.48 -47.90
CA LEU A 2 -5.25 -32.43 -48.91
C LEU A 2 -5.79 -31.03 -48.58
N ARG A 3 -4.89 -30.06 -48.43
CA ARG A 3 -5.01 -28.76 -49.09
C ARG A 3 -3.64 -28.26 -49.53
N LYS A 4 -3.52 -28.08 -50.85
CA LYS A 4 -2.36 -27.69 -51.65
C LYS A 4 -2.05 -26.20 -51.44
N PHE A 5 -0.79 -25.86 -51.22
CA PHE A 5 -0.25 -24.49 -51.40
C PHE A 5 0.39 -24.40 -52.79
N TYR A 6 -0.05 -23.43 -53.57
CA TYR A 6 0.45 -23.12 -54.91
C TYR A 6 1.73 -22.28 -54.81
N TYR A 7 2.76 -22.69 -55.55
CA TYR A 7 3.96 -21.92 -55.89
C TYR A 7 3.71 -21.17 -57.20
N CYS A 8 4.22 -19.94 -57.33
CA CYS A 8 4.68 -19.44 -58.62
C CYS A 8 5.77 -18.35 -58.45
N PHE A 9 6.92 -18.70 -59.02
CA PHE A 9 8.11 -17.90 -59.28
C PHE A 9 7.79 -16.68 -60.16
N PHE A 10 8.41 -15.53 -59.90
CA PHE A 10 8.79 -14.59 -60.95
C PHE A 10 10.11 -13.89 -60.59
N LEU A 11 11.16 -14.29 -61.30
CA LEU A 11 12.46 -13.61 -61.39
C LEU A 11 12.34 -12.43 -62.35
N TYR A 12 12.82 -11.25 -61.99
CA TYR A 12 13.31 -10.25 -62.97
C TYR A 12 14.36 -9.31 -62.33
N SER A 13 15.31 -8.93 -63.19
CA SER A 13 16.65 -8.40 -62.98
C SER A 13 16.78 -6.87 -62.88
N LEU A 14 17.76 -6.41 -62.08
CA LEU A 14 18.66 -5.22 -62.14
C LEU A 14 18.31 -4.00 -63.02
N PRO A 15 18.59 -2.76 -62.55
CA PRO A 15 19.96 -2.23 -62.67
C PRO A 15 20.49 -1.38 -61.49
N LEU A 16 21.82 -1.37 -61.41
CA LEU A 16 22.67 -0.47 -60.62
C LEU A 16 22.49 0.99 -61.06
N MET A 17 22.24 1.90 -60.11
CA MET A 17 22.47 3.33 -60.28
C MET A 17 23.48 3.81 -59.24
N THR A 18 24.67 4.15 -59.71
CA THR A 18 25.76 4.77 -58.94
C THR A 18 25.46 6.25 -58.74
N TYR A 19 25.18 6.65 -57.50
CA TYR A 19 25.16 8.06 -57.10
C TYR A 19 26.48 8.40 -56.40
N ALA A 20 27.28 9.24 -57.05
CA ALA A 20 28.43 9.90 -56.43
C ALA A 20 27.88 10.99 -55.50
N VAL A 21 28.03 10.82 -54.19
CA VAL A 21 27.72 11.86 -53.20
C VAL A 21 29.00 12.64 -52.95
N ALA A 22 29.04 13.91 -53.36
CA ALA A 22 30.12 14.82 -53.04
C ALA A 22 30.08 15.15 -51.54
N SER A 23 31.09 14.71 -50.79
CA SER A 23 31.25 15.04 -49.38
C SER A 23 31.72 16.50 -49.24
N ALA A 24 30.81 17.42 -48.91
CA ALA A 24 31.20 18.70 -48.34
C ALA A 24 31.66 18.45 -46.89
N ALA A 25 32.95 18.58 -46.64
CA ALA A 25 33.50 18.50 -45.29
C ALA A 25 33.14 19.78 -44.52
N THR A 26 32.10 19.73 -43.69
CA THR A 26 31.84 20.76 -42.69
C THR A 26 32.91 20.63 -41.60
N THR A 27 33.82 21.61 -41.52
CA THR A 27 34.73 21.75 -40.38
C THR A 27 33.94 22.26 -39.18
N GLN A 28 33.44 21.35 -38.36
CA GLN A 28 32.87 21.69 -37.05
C GLN A 28 34.02 22.02 -36.09
N GLN A 29 34.28 23.30 -35.83
CA GLN A 29 35.20 23.72 -34.77
C GLN A 29 34.65 23.28 -33.40
N PRO A 30 35.44 22.64 -32.53
CA PRO A 30 35.00 22.32 -31.18
C PRO A 30 34.92 23.61 -30.36
N PHE A 31 33.80 23.82 -29.66
CA PHE A 31 33.67 24.87 -28.65
C PHE A 31 34.81 24.76 -27.63
N PRO A 32 35.57 25.83 -27.34
CA PRO A 32 36.50 25.83 -26.23
C PRO A 32 35.69 25.99 -24.93
N GLN A 33 35.06 24.90 -24.48
CA GLN A 33 34.52 24.86 -23.13
C GLN A 33 35.70 24.93 -22.17
N ASN A 34 35.71 25.98 -21.33
CA ASN A 34 36.64 26.16 -20.24
C ASN A 34 36.58 24.91 -19.34
N THR A 35 37.47 23.96 -19.64
CA THR A 35 37.40 22.57 -19.16
C THR A 35 37.60 22.50 -17.64
N LEU A 36 38.22 23.53 -17.08
CA LEU A 36 38.40 23.71 -15.64
C LEU A 36 37.09 24.08 -14.94
N GLU A 37 36.27 24.96 -15.52
CA GLU A 37 34.96 25.31 -14.96
C GLU A 37 33.98 24.13 -15.04
N GLN A 38 33.98 23.38 -16.15
CA GLN A 38 33.20 22.14 -16.26
C GLN A 38 33.57 21.13 -15.16
N ARG A 39 34.88 20.89 -14.95
CA ARG A 39 35.38 20.00 -13.90
C ARG A 39 35.02 20.45 -12.48
N LYS A 40 34.99 21.77 -12.21
CA LYS A 40 34.56 22.31 -10.91
C LYS A 40 33.08 22.05 -10.65
N ILE A 41 32.23 22.24 -11.66
CA ILE A 41 30.79 21.99 -11.55
C ILE A 41 30.53 20.50 -11.33
N ASP A 42 31.20 19.63 -12.07
CA ASP A 42 31.07 18.17 -11.93
C ASP A 42 31.52 17.70 -10.54
N ALA A 43 32.66 18.21 -10.03
CA ALA A 43 33.14 17.90 -8.69
C ALA A 43 32.14 18.33 -7.60
N GLN A 44 31.56 19.53 -7.75
CA GLN A 44 30.58 20.04 -6.80
C GLN A 44 29.25 19.26 -6.86
N GLN A 45 28.84 18.80 -8.04
CA GLN A 45 27.68 17.93 -8.21
C GLN A 45 27.90 16.56 -7.54
N GLN A 46 29.07 15.94 -7.73
CA GLN A 46 29.43 14.69 -7.04
C GLN A 46 29.42 14.85 -5.53
N GLN A 47 29.95 15.95 -5.01
CA GLN A 47 30.00 16.21 -3.56
C GLN A 47 28.59 16.36 -2.96
N ARG A 48 27.67 17.03 -3.67
CA ARG A 48 26.25 17.10 -3.26
C ARG A 48 25.57 15.73 -3.26
N GLN A 49 25.85 14.89 -4.26
CA GLN A 49 25.30 13.53 -4.32
C GLN A 49 25.77 12.66 -3.16
N GLN A 50 27.06 12.73 -2.81
CA GLN A 50 27.62 12.01 -1.66
C GLN A 50 27.00 12.47 -0.34
N GLN A 51 26.85 13.78 -0.13
CA GLN A 51 26.21 14.32 1.06
C GLN A 51 24.75 13.84 1.21
N GLN A 52 23.99 13.82 0.11
CA GLN A 52 22.61 13.32 0.11
C GLN A 52 22.51 11.81 0.37
N GLN A 53 23.52 11.03 0.01
CA GLN A 53 23.57 9.59 0.34
C GLN A 53 23.86 9.38 1.82
N SER A 54 24.81 10.13 2.40
CA SER A 54 25.15 10.05 3.83
C SER A 54 23.99 10.46 4.73
N ASN A 55 23.31 11.58 4.43
CA ASN A 55 22.14 12.02 5.20
C ASN A 55 21.01 10.99 5.18
N ARG A 56 20.79 10.32 4.03
CA ARG A 56 19.80 9.24 3.93
C ARG A 56 20.17 8.02 4.76
N GLN A 57 21.44 7.65 4.83
CA GLN A 57 21.90 6.53 5.66
C GLN A 57 21.76 6.80 7.16
N ALA A 58 22.00 8.05 7.60
CA ALA A 58 21.85 8.45 8.98
C ALA A 58 20.39 8.27 9.49
N ASP A 59 19.39 8.60 8.67
CA ASP A 59 17.97 8.43 9.01
C ASP A 59 17.58 6.97 9.30
N PHE A 60 18.30 5.99 8.74
CA PHE A 60 18.00 4.56 8.96
C PHE A 60 18.69 3.95 10.19
N THR A 61 19.63 4.65 10.82
CA THR A 61 20.39 4.11 11.97
C THR A 61 19.71 4.29 13.32
N HIS A 62 18.60 5.04 13.38
CA HIS A 62 17.83 5.12 14.61
C HIS A 62 16.86 3.94 14.66
N TYR A 63 17.23 2.89 15.40
CA TYR A 63 16.32 1.84 15.84
C TYR A 63 15.27 2.49 16.73
N ARG A 64 14.23 3.07 16.11
CA ARG A 64 13.10 3.60 16.83
C ARG A 64 12.35 2.39 17.34
N GLU A 65 12.51 2.10 18.62
CA GLU A 65 11.61 1.23 19.34
C GLU A 65 10.22 1.85 19.21
N VAL A 66 9.44 1.35 18.24
CA VAL A 66 8.04 1.74 18.08
C VAL A 66 7.29 0.97 19.15
N ASN A 67 7.33 1.48 20.38
CA ASN A 67 6.24 1.21 21.30
C ASN A 67 5.01 1.86 20.69
N VAL A 68 4.15 1.02 20.12
CA VAL A 68 2.76 1.42 19.93
C VAL A 68 2.25 1.56 21.36
N ASP A 69 2.23 2.79 21.86
CA ASP A 69 1.43 3.12 23.03
C ASP A 69 -0.02 2.80 22.64
N THR A 70 -0.43 1.54 22.80
CA THR A 70 -1.80 1.19 23.13
C THR A 70 -2.01 1.74 24.53
N ALA A 71 -1.97 3.07 24.65
CA ALA A 71 -2.63 3.74 25.74
C ALA A 71 -4.03 3.16 25.70
N THR A 72 -4.36 2.41 26.74
CA THR A 72 -5.68 1.94 27.08
C THR A 72 -6.51 3.21 27.34
N GLY A 73 -6.73 4.00 26.30
CA GLY A 73 -7.52 5.21 26.34
C GLY A 73 -8.87 4.76 26.83
N SER A 74 -9.22 5.21 28.04
CA SER A 74 -10.51 4.97 28.65
C SER A 74 -11.57 5.15 27.57
N ALA A 75 -12.24 4.05 27.22
CA ALA A 75 -13.19 4.01 26.12
C ALA A 75 -14.14 5.21 26.27
N GLN A 76 -14.04 6.18 25.37
CA GLN A 76 -14.84 7.40 25.48
C GLN A 76 -16.29 7.03 25.23
N PRO A 77 -17.24 7.44 26.09
CA PRO A 77 -18.64 7.10 25.90
C PRO A 77 -19.11 7.50 24.50
N PHE A 78 -20.05 6.74 23.93
CA PHE A 78 -20.61 7.10 22.65
C PHE A 78 -21.32 8.46 22.75
N PRO A 79 -21.03 9.40 21.85
CA PRO A 79 -21.67 10.72 21.86
C PRO A 79 -23.14 10.64 21.50
N GLU A 80 -23.95 11.52 22.09
CA GLU A 80 -25.31 11.77 21.63
C GLU A 80 -25.25 12.72 20.43
N GLU A 81 -25.68 12.25 19.27
CA GLU A 81 -25.57 12.97 18.01
C GLU A 81 -26.92 13.13 17.31
N SER A 82 -27.07 14.23 16.56
CA SER A 82 -28.16 14.42 15.60
C SER A 82 -27.62 15.19 14.39
N PRO A 83 -27.82 14.69 13.15
CA PRO A 83 -28.60 13.51 12.77
C PRO A 83 -27.88 12.18 13.09
N CYS A 84 -28.65 11.13 13.37
CA CYS A 84 -28.16 9.78 13.63
C CYS A 84 -29.09 8.70 13.05
N PHE A 85 -28.57 7.47 12.89
CA PHE A 85 -29.33 6.31 12.41
C PHE A 85 -29.45 5.26 13.51
N PRO A 86 -30.63 4.67 13.75
CA PRO A 86 -30.78 3.57 14.70
C PRO A 86 -30.18 2.29 14.10
N ILE A 87 -29.05 1.85 14.65
CA ILE A 87 -28.37 0.62 14.23
C ILE A 87 -28.74 -0.49 15.19
N SER A 88 -29.26 -1.58 14.66
CA SER A 88 -29.64 -2.78 15.41
C SER A 88 -28.61 -3.90 15.28
N ASN A 89 -27.84 -3.91 14.19
CA ASN A 89 -26.87 -4.97 13.91
C ASN A 89 -25.58 -4.40 13.33
N ILE A 90 -24.44 -4.91 13.81
CA ILE A 90 -23.11 -4.57 13.33
C ILE A 90 -22.44 -5.84 12.82
N TYR A 91 -21.89 -5.78 11.61
CA TYR A 91 -21.21 -6.90 10.96
C TYR A 91 -19.83 -6.49 10.44
N PHE A 92 -18.95 -7.47 10.24
CA PHE A 92 -17.76 -7.29 9.43
C PHE A 92 -17.91 -7.91 8.06
N THR A 93 -17.21 -7.34 7.09
CA THR A 93 -16.91 -7.98 5.82
C THR A 93 -15.43 -7.82 5.51
N THR A 94 -14.85 -8.74 4.74
CA THR A 94 -13.44 -8.64 4.35
C THR A 94 -13.32 -7.91 3.03
N PHE A 95 -12.36 -6.99 2.91
CA PHE A 95 -12.09 -6.32 1.65
C PHE A 95 -11.66 -7.30 0.56
N SER A 96 -12.33 -7.25 -0.59
CA SER A 96 -11.98 -7.98 -1.81
C SER A 96 -12.11 -7.07 -3.03
N PRO A 97 -11.19 -7.12 -4.01
CA PRO A 97 -11.33 -6.36 -5.25
C PRO A 97 -12.59 -6.71 -6.05
N GLN A 98 -13.12 -7.93 -5.88
CA GLN A 98 -14.32 -8.42 -6.54
C GLN A 98 -15.56 -8.37 -5.64
N GLN A 99 -15.48 -7.68 -4.50
CA GLN A 99 -16.59 -7.59 -3.55
C GLN A 99 -17.80 -6.92 -4.20
N ARG A 100 -18.99 -7.44 -3.89
CA ARG A 100 -20.26 -6.77 -4.20
C ARG A 100 -20.41 -5.47 -3.40
N ALA A 101 -21.32 -4.61 -3.82
CA ALA A 101 -21.71 -3.46 -3.02
C ALA A 101 -22.17 -3.88 -1.61
N ILE A 102 -21.86 -3.08 -0.58
CA ILE A 102 -22.18 -3.38 0.83
C ILE A 102 -23.65 -3.74 1.03
N ASP A 103 -24.55 -3.06 0.32
CA ASP A 103 -26.00 -3.26 0.43
C ASP A 103 -26.48 -4.59 -0.19
N GLN A 104 -25.63 -5.28 -0.96
CA GLN A 104 -25.92 -6.55 -1.63
C GLN A 104 -25.19 -7.76 -1.04
N LEU A 105 -24.46 -7.55 0.07
CA LEU A 105 -23.74 -8.62 0.75
C LEU A 105 -24.69 -9.65 1.35
N THR A 106 -24.34 -10.92 1.22
CA THR A 106 -25.09 -12.03 1.81
C THR A 106 -24.50 -12.43 3.16
N ALA A 107 -25.18 -13.28 3.92
CA ALA A 107 -24.68 -13.78 5.21
C ALA A 107 -23.28 -14.42 5.12
N ALA A 108 -22.95 -15.03 3.98
CA ALA A 108 -21.62 -15.61 3.74
C ALA A 108 -20.51 -14.55 3.64
N ASP A 109 -20.82 -13.33 3.16
CA ASP A 109 -19.86 -12.24 3.06
C ASP A 109 -19.65 -11.50 4.40
N LEU A 110 -20.56 -11.71 5.35
CA LEU A 110 -20.62 -11.03 6.65
C LEU A 110 -20.00 -11.84 7.79
N ASN A 111 -19.18 -12.83 7.45
CA ASN A 111 -18.46 -13.69 8.39
C ASN A 111 -16.97 -13.56 8.14
N THR A 112 -16.21 -13.15 9.16
CA THR A 112 -14.77 -12.87 9.01
C THR A 112 -13.96 -13.48 10.15
N GLU A 113 -12.66 -13.68 9.92
CA GLU A 113 -11.72 -14.10 10.97
C GLU A 113 -11.58 -13.07 12.11
N PHE A 114 -12.15 -11.86 11.94
CA PHE A 114 -12.10 -10.76 12.91
C PHE A 114 -13.41 -10.56 13.68
N ASP A 115 -14.43 -11.39 13.48
CA ASP A 115 -15.74 -11.24 14.15
C ASP A 115 -15.63 -11.33 15.68
N TRP A 116 -14.58 -11.96 16.20
CA TRP A 116 -14.26 -11.95 17.62
C TRP A 116 -14.10 -10.53 18.18
N ALA A 117 -13.66 -9.55 17.37
CA ALA A 117 -13.46 -8.18 17.82
C ALA A 117 -14.80 -7.47 18.12
N LEU A 118 -15.89 -7.85 17.45
CA LEU A 118 -17.24 -7.35 17.77
C LEU A 118 -17.67 -7.75 19.19
N TRP A 119 -17.12 -8.83 19.77
CA TRP A 119 -17.43 -9.17 21.17
C TRP A 119 -16.83 -8.19 22.18
N THR A 120 -15.78 -7.45 21.81
CA THR A 120 -15.11 -6.51 22.73
C THR A 120 -15.98 -5.31 23.06
N ILE A 121 -16.79 -4.84 22.09
CA ILE A 121 -17.72 -3.71 22.29
C ILE A 121 -18.91 -4.10 23.18
N TYR A 122 -19.45 -5.32 23.04
CA TYR A 122 -20.55 -5.76 23.89
C TYR A 122 -20.12 -6.07 25.33
N ARG A 123 -18.87 -6.53 25.52
CA ARG A 123 -18.33 -6.82 26.87
C ARG A 123 -18.04 -5.58 27.69
N ALA A 124 -17.71 -4.45 27.03
CA ALA A 124 -17.48 -3.18 27.72
C ALA A 124 -18.75 -2.62 28.39
N LYS A 125 -19.94 -3.16 28.06
CA LYS A 125 -21.26 -2.74 28.57
C LYS A 125 -21.63 -1.27 28.33
N ASP A 126 -20.85 -0.57 27.51
CA ASP A 126 -21.10 0.82 27.15
C ASP A 126 -21.84 0.99 25.82
N LEU A 127 -22.11 -0.13 25.13
CA LEU A 127 -22.95 -0.20 23.94
C LEU A 127 -24.05 -1.25 24.11
N THR A 128 -25.29 -0.80 24.04
CA THR A 128 -26.49 -1.65 23.94
C THR A 128 -27.17 -1.37 22.61
N LEU A 129 -27.42 -2.42 21.82
CA LEU A 129 -28.17 -2.29 20.56
C LEU A 129 -29.67 -2.52 20.82
N PRO A 130 -30.56 -1.82 20.08
CA PRO A 130 -30.26 -0.82 19.07
C PRO A 130 -29.70 0.49 19.66
N HIS A 131 -28.76 1.13 18.96
CA HIS A 131 -28.14 2.39 19.36
C HIS A 131 -28.18 3.40 18.21
N CYS A 132 -28.36 4.69 18.51
CA CYS A 132 -28.33 5.73 17.48
C CYS A 132 -26.89 6.13 17.19
N PHE A 133 -26.43 5.86 15.97
CA PHE A 133 -25.09 6.23 15.55
C PHE A 133 -25.13 7.37 14.54
N GLY A 134 -24.42 8.44 14.85
CA GLY A 134 -23.99 9.44 13.87
C GLY A 134 -22.54 9.19 13.43
N ALA A 135 -21.96 10.15 12.73
CA ALA A 135 -20.62 10.00 12.17
C ALA A 135 -19.52 9.86 13.24
N GLN A 136 -19.62 10.59 14.36
CA GLN A 136 -18.56 10.52 15.38
C GLN A 136 -18.67 9.20 16.17
N GLY A 137 -19.87 8.72 16.46
CA GLY A 137 -20.14 7.43 17.07
C GLY A 137 -19.63 6.24 16.23
N ILE A 138 -19.83 6.26 14.91
CA ILE A 138 -19.26 5.23 14.01
C ILE A 138 -17.73 5.30 14.02
N ASN A 139 -17.13 6.49 13.99
CA ASN A 139 -15.68 6.64 14.06
C ASN A 139 -15.11 6.14 15.39
N GLU A 140 -15.81 6.37 16.50
CA GLU A 140 -15.42 5.86 17.81
C GLU A 140 -15.52 4.33 17.86
N LEU A 141 -16.61 3.77 17.33
CA LEU A 141 -16.77 2.33 17.17
C LEU A 141 -15.61 1.70 16.37
N ILE A 142 -15.25 2.30 15.23
CA ILE A 142 -14.13 1.86 14.41
C ILE A 142 -12.82 1.90 15.19
N LYS A 143 -12.52 2.99 15.92
CA LYS A 143 -11.30 3.09 16.74
C LYS A 143 -11.23 1.99 17.79
N ARG A 144 -12.33 1.72 18.49
CA ARG A 144 -12.39 0.67 19.53
C ARG A 144 -12.14 -0.72 18.93
N LEU A 145 -12.80 -1.05 17.83
CA LEU A 145 -12.62 -2.31 17.13
C LEU A 145 -11.20 -2.46 16.56
N GLN A 146 -10.66 -1.39 15.98
CA GLN A 146 -9.28 -1.33 15.51
C GLN A 146 -8.30 -1.61 16.66
N ASN A 147 -8.48 -0.96 17.81
CA ASN A 147 -7.62 -1.15 18.99
C ASN A 147 -7.73 -2.57 19.54
N ALA A 148 -8.92 -3.17 19.55
CA ALA A 148 -9.10 -4.57 19.92
C ALA A 148 -8.28 -5.49 19.01
N ILE A 149 -8.37 -5.31 17.69
CA ILE A 149 -7.62 -6.08 16.68
C ILE A 149 -6.10 -5.90 16.88
N ILE A 150 -5.63 -4.68 17.11
CA ILE A 150 -4.23 -4.37 17.44
C ILE A 150 -3.79 -5.09 18.71
N ALA A 151 -4.60 -5.08 19.77
CA ALA A 151 -4.30 -5.72 21.05
C ALA A 151 -4.14 -7.25 20.95
N LYS A 152 -4.69 -7.88 19.89
CA LYS A 152 -4.46 -9.30 19.56
C LYS A 152 -3.24 -9.55 18.67
N GLY A 153 -2.48 -8.51 18.28
CA GLY A 153 -1.26 -8.61 17.48
C GLY A 153 -1.43 -8.33 15.99
N TYR A 154 -2.64 -8.01 15.52
CA TYR A 154 -2.92 -7.72 14.11
C TYR A 154 -2.66 -6.25 13.77
N VAL A 155 -1.44 -5.78 13.99
CA VAL A 155 -1.07 -4.34 13.90
C VAL A 155 -1.19 -3.74 12.49
N THR A 156 -1.11 -4.57 11.45
CA THR A 156 -1.20 -4.14 10.05
C THR A 156 -2.61 -4.25 9.47
N THR A 157 -3.57 -4.77 10.23
CA THR A 157 -4.99 -4.88 9.83
C THR A 157 -5.70 -3.56 10.06
N ARG A 158 -6.65 -3.20 9.18
CA ARG A 158 -7.45 -1.97 9.29
C ARG A 158 -8.95 -2.24 9.28
N VAL A 159 -9.71 -1.49 10.05
CA VAL A 159 -11.19 -1.44 10.03
C VAL A 159 -11.64 -0.10 9.49
N LEU A 160 -12.59 -0.11 8.55
CA LEU A 160 -13.10 1.08 7.88
C LEU A 160 -14.61 0.98 7.70
N ALA A 161 -15.28 2.12 7.49
CA ALA A 161 -16.66 2.17 6.99
C ALA A 161 -16.64 2.58 5.52
N GLN A 162 -17.28 1.77 4.67
CA GLN A 162 -17.57 2.14 3.28
C GLN A 162 -18.94 2.84 3.19
N PRO A 163 -19.20 3.63 2.15
CA PRO A 163 -20.53 4.20 1.90
C PRO A 163 -21.58 3.10 1.82
N GLN A 164 -22.65 3.25 2.59
CA GLN A 164 -23.73 2.26 2.73
C GLN A 164 -25.02 2.94 3.20
N ASP A 165 -26.15 2.27 3.00
CA ASP A 165 -27.44 2.75 3.49
C ASP A 165 -27.73 2.23 4.91
N LEU A 166 -27.67 3.13 5.89
CA LEU A 166 -27.88 2.81 7.31
C LEU A 166 -29.37 2.77 7.72
N ARG A 167 -30.30 3.13 6.84
CA ARG A 167 -31.76 3.17 7.16
C ARG A 167 -32.33 1.81 7.54
N GLN A 168 -31.68 0.73 7.11
CA GLN A 168 -32.08 -0.64 7.44
C GLN A 168 -31.63 -1.08 8.85
N GLY A 169 -30.92 -0.21 9.59
CA GLY A 169 -30.38 -0.53 10.92
C GLY A 169 -29.25 -1.55 10.89
N ARG A 170 -28.58 -1.69 9.74
CA ARG A 170 -27.43 -2.57 9.53
C ARG A 170 -26.20 -1.73 9.25
N LEU A 171 -25.18 -1.85 10.11
CA LEU A 171 -23.86 -1.27 9.90
C LEU A 171 -22.87 -2.38 9.54
N VAL A 172 -22.29 -2.30 8.35
CA VAL A 172 -21.23 -3.20 7.90
C VAL A 172 -19.91 -2.44 7.89
N LEU A 173 -18.94 -2.96 8.65
CA LEU A 173 -17.58 -2.45 8.69
C LEU A 173 -16.69 -3.35 7.84
N THR A 174 -15.79 -2.76 7.06
CA THR A 174 -14.88 -3.48 6.18
C THR A 174 -13.54 -3.65 6.85
N VAL A 175 -13.11 -4.90 7.03
CA VAL A 175 -11.79 -5.25 7.53
C VAL A 175 -10.86 -5.48 6.35
N ILE A 176 -9.69 -4.86 6.39
CA ILE A 176 -8.59 -5.06 5.46
C ILE A 176 -7.48 -5.80 6.21
N PRO A 177 -7.36 -7.13 6.04
CA PRO A 177 -6.33 -7.92 6.71
C PRO A 177 -4.94 -7.51 6.20
N GLY A 178 -4.04 -7.17 7.13
CA GLY A 178 -2.65 -6.91 6.80
C GLY A 178 -1.90 -8.22 6.58
N LYS A 179 -1.20 -8.36 5.45
CA LYS A 179 -0.38 -9.54 5.14
C LYS A 179 1.06 -9.14 4.92
N LEU A 180 1.98 -9.91 5.51
CA LEU A 180 3.40 -9.76 5.24
C LEU A 180 3.71 -10.30 3.84
N ARG A 181 4.37 -9.49 3.02
CA ARG A 181 4.80 -9.90 1.67
C ARG A 181 6.21 -10.50 1.70
N GLN A 182 7.13 -9.84 2.38
CA GLN A 182 8.54 -10.21 2.43
C GLN A 182 9.14 -9.75 3.75
N ILE A 183 10.02 -10.57 4.31
CA ILE A 183 10.87 -10.20 5.43
C ILE A 183 12.27 -10.00 4.87
N VAL A 184 12.85 -8.82 5.11
CA VAL A 184 14.17 -8.46 4.61
C VAL A 184 15.06 -8.19 5.80
N VAL A 185 16.04 -9.07 6.03
CA VAL A 185 17.01 -8.85 7.11
C VAL A 185 18.17 -8.02 6.59
N ARG A 186 18.53 -6.99 7.37
CA ARG A 186 19.68 -6.12 7.14
C ARG A 186 20.48 -6.12 8.43
N ASP A 187 21.62 -6.78 8.40
CA ASP A 187 22.53 -6.81 9.54
C ASP A 187 23.56 -5.71 9.37
N HIS A 188 23.55 -4.74 10.29
CA HIS A 188 24.48 -3.62 10.32
C HIS A 188 25.54 -3.78 11.43
N SER A 189 25.67 -4.97 12.03
CA SER A 189 26.71 -5.23 13.01
C SER A 189 28.09 -5.34 12.35
N GLU A 190 29.14 -4.91 13.05
CA GLU A 190 30.53 -4.99 12.57
C GLU A 190 30.95 -6.43 12.21
N ILE A 191 30.35 -7.42 12.88
CA ILE A 191 30.49 -8.84 12.59
C ILE A 191 29.11 -9.39 12.31
N ALA A 192 28.86 -9.85 11.08
CA ALA A 192 27.57 -10.38 10.67
C ALA A 192 27.09 -11.52 11.59
N LYS A 193 26.06 -11.24 12.38
CA LYS A 193 25.36 -12.18 13.27
C LYS A 193 24.25 -12.93 12.53
N VAL A 194 23.71 -12.33 11.48
CA VAL A 194 22.64 -12.90 10.68
C VAL A 194 23.22 -13.63 9.47
N HIS A 195 23.22 -14.96 9.52
CA HIS A 195 23.53 -15.83 8.38
C HIS A 195 22.40 -16.83 8.16
N LYS A 196 22.40 -17.52 7.01
CA LYS A 196 21.35 -18.49 6.62
C LYS A 196 21.04 -19.56 7.68
N GLY A 197 21.97 -19.85 8.59
CA GLY A 197 21.80 -20.82 9.68
C GLY A 197 21.21 -20.25 10.98
N THR A 198 21.10 -18.93 11.12
CA THR A 198 20.56 -18.24 12.31
C THR A 198 19.21 -17.61 12.04
N VAL A 199 18.84 -17.51 10.76
CA VAL A 199 17.56 -16.97 10.31
C VAL A 199 16.54 -18.09 10.25
N TRP A 200 15.65 -18.14 11.25
CA TRP A 200 14.55 -19.10 11.32
C TRP A 200 13.23 -18.34 11.22
N PHE A 201 12.53 -18.51 10.10
CA PHE A 201 11.15 -18.07 9.88
C PHE A 201 10.45 -18.98 8.88
#